data_AF-A0A7Y2NU55-F1
#
_entry.id   AF-A0A7Y2NU55-F1
#
_cell.length_a   1.000
_cell.length_b   1.000
_cell.length_c   1.000
_cell.angle_alpha   90.00
_cell.angle_beta   90.00
_cell.angle_gamma   90.00
#
_symmetry.space_group_name_H-M   'P 1'
#
loop_
_entity.id
_entity.type
_entity.pdbx_description
1 polymer ?
#
loop_
_entity_poly.entity_id
_entity_poly.type
_entity_poly.pdbx_seq_one_letter_code
_entity_poly.pdbx_strand_id
1 'polypeptide(L)'
;MMRTNGRALRLNPKTMGFFTWWSILDQRVSMFTTLVGPLSVALTAILVTPTVIPLYIAWVLMTRYIFCLFIARFNGEWFPVTHPPILYFSQVVGASIKSFVLFRLDKQKWTRQNTASGGASVTLFDRLKSAESAIHHALTLCWLTLAILFVSVV
;
A
#
# COMPACT_ATOMS: atom_id res chain seq x y z
N MET A 1 3.65 -8.32 -8.93
CA MET A 1 2.92 -8.89 -10.07
C MET A 1 1.44 -8.51 -9.99
N MET A 2 1.07 -7.25 -10.24
CA MET A 2 -0.32 -6.81 -10.01
C MET A 2 -1.27 -7.10 -11.18
N ARG A 3 -0.75 -7.19 -12.41
CA ARG A 3 -1.54 -7.49 -13.61
C ARG A 3 -2.21 -8.88 -13.60
N THR A 4 -1.48 -9.90 -13.15
CA THR A 4 -1.96 -11.29 -13.16
C THR A 4 -2.70 -11.68 -11.89
N ASN A 5 -2.53 -10.92 -10.80
CA ASN A 5 -3.12 -11.20 -9.50
C ASN A 5 -4.66 -11.32 -9.58
N GLY A 6 -5.34 -10.43 -10.32
CA GLY A 6 -6.78 -10.50 -10.53
C GLY A 6 -7.26 -11.76 -11.28
N ARG A 7 -6.47 -12.27 -12.24
CA ARG A 7 -6.76 -13.54 -12.93
C ARG A 7 -6.51 -14.74 -12.02
N ALA A 8 -5.45 -14.70 -11.22
CA ALA A 8 -5.10 -15.76 -10.28
C ALA A 8 -6.16 -15.91 -9.17
N LEU A 9 -6.72 -14.81 -8.66
CA LEU A 9 -7.77 -14.85 -7.63
C LEU A 9 -9.11 -15.41 -8.12
N ARG A 10 -9.35 -15.42 -9.44
CA ARG A 10 -10.54 -16.06 -10.03
C ARG A 10 -10.44 -17.60 -10.04
N LEU A 11 -9.24 -18.15 -9.85
CA LEU A 11 -9.05 -19.59 -9.68
C LEU A 11 -9.47 -19.99 -8.26
N ASN A 12 -10.00 -21.20 -8.13
CA ASN A 12 -10.40 -21.74 -6.83
C ASN A 12 -9.15 -21.94 -5.94
N PRO A 13 -9.18 -21.55 -4.65
CA PRO A 13 -8.09 -21.80 -3.71
C PRO A 13 -7.60 -23.25 -3.68
N LYS A 14 -8.50 -24.21 -3.92
CA LYS A 14 -8.17 -25.65 -3.96
C LYS A 14 -7.27 -26.03 -5.14
N THR A 15 -7.36 -25.31 -6.27
CA THR A 15 -6.59 -25.60 -7.49
C THR A 15 -5.18 -24.99 -7.45
N MET A 16 -5.04 -23.81 -6.84
CA MET A 16 -3.78 -23.05 -6.79
C MET A 16 -2.98 -23.27 -5.48
N GLY A 17 -3.62 -23.92 -4.50
CA GLY A 17 -3.12 -24.03 -3.13
C GLY A 17 -3.61 -22.85 -2.28
N PHE A 18 -4.15 -23.17 -1.10
CA PHE A 18 -4.77 -22.18 -0.22
C PHE A 18 -3.79 -21.07 0.19
N PHE A 19 -2.56 -21.44 0.57
CA PHE A 19 -1.53 -20.48 0.96
C PHE A 19 -1.23 -19.48 -0.17
N THR A 20 -0.98 -19.96 -1.38
CA THR A 20 -0.69 -19.11 -2.53
C THR A 20 -1.86 -18.18 -2.85
N TRP A 21 -3.10 -18.69 -2.82
CA TRP A 21 -4.29 -17.87 -3.02
C TRP A 21 -4.43 -16.79 -1.94
N TRP A 22 -4.19 -17.15 -0.67
CA TRP A 22 -4.21 -16.22 0.45
C TRP A 22 -3.14 -15.14 0.34
N SER A 23 -1.90 -15.50 -0.01
CA SER A 23 -0.82 -14.52 -0.21
C SER A 23 -1.10 -13.54 -1.36
N ILE A 24 -1.76 -14.00 -2.42
CA ILE A 24 -2.16 -13.17 -3.55
C ILE A 24 -3.28 -12.19 -3.15
N LEU A 25 -4.24 -12.65 -2.34
CA LEU A 25 -5.30 -11.82 -1.77
C LEU A 25 -4.71 -10.77 -0.82
N ASP A 26 -3.87 -11.20 0.11
CA ASP A 26 -3.17 -10.34 1.06
C ASP A 26 -2.41 -9.23 0.34
N GLN A 27 -1.68 -9.55 -0.73
CA GLN A 27 -0.96 -8.56 -1.52
C GLN A 27 -1.87 -7.43 -2.05
N ARG A 28 -3.15 -7.71 -2.34
CA ARG A 28 -4.11 -6.70 -2.79
C ARG A 28 -4.70 -5.89 -1.65
N VAL A 29 -5.08 -6.58 -0.57
CA VAL A 29 -5.74 -5.96 0.58
C VAL A 29 -4.75 -5.13 1.40
N SER A 30 -3.53 -5.64 1.59
CA SER A 30 -2.48 -5.00 2.39
C SER A 30 -2.04 -3.64 1.87
N MET A 31 -2.25 -3.34 0.58
CA MET A 31 -2.03 -1.98 0.05
C MET A 31 -2.92 -0.94 0.72
N PHE A 32 -4.19 -1.29 0.97
CA PHE A 32 -5.18 -0.36 1.50
C PHE A 32 -5.19 -0.38 3.03
N THR A 33 -5.10 -1.55 3.66
CA THR A 33 -5.11 -1.67 5.13
C THR A 33 -3.90 -0.99 5.78
N THR A 34 -2.74 -0.99 5.11
CA THR A 34 -1.56 -0.25 5.59
C THR A 34 -1.80 1.27 5.64
N LEU A 35 -2.65 1.81 4.76
CA LEU A 35 -2.98 3.24 4.72
C LEU A 35 -4.04 3.64 5.75
N VAL A 36 -4.83 2.68 6.27
CA VAL A 36 -5.89 2.94 7.25
C VAL A 36 -5.34 3.61 8.51
N GLY A 37 -4.24 3.10 9.07
CA GLY A 37 -3.63 3.65 10.29
C GLY A 37 -3.23 5.13 10.13
N PRO A 38 -2.34 5.47 9.19
CA PRO A 38 -1.92 6.85 8.95
C PRO A 38 -3.10 7.79 8.65
N LEU A 39 -4.08 7.31 7.88
CA LEU A 39 -5.23 8.11 7.46
C LEU A 39 -6.18 8.38 8.63
N SER A 40 -6.44 7.37 9.48
CA SER A 40 -7.28 7.51 10.68
C SER A 40 -6.68 8.53 11.66
N VAL A 41 -5.36 8.48 11.84
CA VAL A 41 -4.63 9.41 12.72
C VAL A 41 -4.65 10.82 12.15
N ALA A 42 -4.43 10.98 10.85
CA ALA A 42 -4.51 12.29 10.20
C ALA A 42 -5.91 12.92 10.34
N LEU A 43 -6.96 12.13 10.09
CA LEU A 43 -8.35 12.59 10.25
C LEU A 43 -8.66 12.94 11.71
N THR A 44 -8.29 12.08 12.65
CA THR A 44 -8.52 12.33 14.09
C THR A 44 -7.73 13.55 14.59
N ALA A 45 -6.50 13.76 14.09
CA ALA A 45 -5.68 14.91 14.45
C ALA A 45 -6.30 16.23 13.99
N ILE A 46 -6.95 16.24 12.82
CA ILE A 46 -7.61 17.43 12.25
C ILE A 46 -8.98 17.67 12.88
N LEU A 47 -9.78 16.61 13.06
CA LEU A 47 -11.18 16.73 13.45
C LEU A 47 -11.42 16.70 14.97
N VAL A 48 -10.52 16.07 15.75
CA VAL A 48 -10.74 15.82 17.18
C VAL A 48 -9.61 16.41 18.03
N THR A 49 -8.39 15.88 17.92
CA THR A 49 -7.26 16.34 18.74
C THR A 49 -5.90 16.02 18.11
N PRO A 50 -4.99 17.00 17.95
CA PRO A 50 -3.64 16.75 17.46
C PRO A 50 -2.79 15.85 18.37
N THR A 51 -3.18 15.67 19.63
CA THR A 51 -2.47 14.84 20.62
C THR A 51 -2.42 13.35 20.24
N VAL A 52 -3.26 12.91 19.30
CA VAL A 52 -3.21 11.54 18.77
C VAL A 52 -1.94 11.24 17.98
N ILE A 53 -1.27 12.26 17.42
CA ILE A 53 -0.05 12.11 16.62
C ILE A 53 1.10 11.48 17.43
N PRO A 54 1.53 12.05 18.58
CA PRO A 54 2.59 11.44 19.39
C PRO A 54 2.20 10.05 19.91
N LEU A 55 0.93 9.82 20.25
CA LEU A 55 0.44 8.50 20.66
C LEU A 55 0.63 7.46 19.54
N TYR A 56 0.27 7.83 18.31
CA TYR A 56 0.44 6.97 17.15
C TYR A 56 1.91 6.69 16.84
N ILE A 57 2.77 7.71 16.92
CA ILE A 57 4.22 7.54 16.73
C ILE A 57 4.79 6.57 17.77
N ALA A 58 4.42 6.74 19.05
CA ALA A 58 4.85 5.85 20.12
C ALA A 58 4.40 4.40 19.87
N TRP A 59 3.14 4.21 19.45
CA TRP A 59 2.58 2.90 19.10
C TRP A 59 3.30 2.24 17.92
N VAL A 60 3.50 2.97 16.83
CA VAL A 60 4.21 2.46 15.64
C VAL A 60 5.63 2.06 16.02
N LEU A 61 6.36 2.93 16.72
CA LEU A 61 7.72 2.63 17.15
C LEU A 61 7.76 1.41 18.06
N MET A 62 6.87 1.33 19.06
CA MET A 62 6.79 0.17 19.95
C MET A 62 6.64 -1.15 19.19
N THR A 63 5.64 -1.25 18.29
CA THR A 63 5.41 -2.49 17.53
C THR A 63 6.58 -2.85 16.60
N ARG A 64 7.21 -1.85 15.97
CA ARG A 64 8.34 -2.05 15.07
C ARG A 64 9.62 -2.42 15.81
N TYR A 65 9.84 -1.85 17.00
CA TYR A 65 10.94 -2.26 17.87
C TYR A 65 10.78 -3.69 18.37
N ILE A 66 9.56 -4.11 18.74
CA ILE A 66 9.29 -5.51 19.11
C ILE A 66 9.64 -6.45 17.94
N PHE A 67 9.23 -6.13 16.72
CA PHE A 67 9.58 -6.91 15.53
C PHE A 67 11.10 -6.98 15.29
N CYS A 68 11.79 -5.84 15.39
CA CYS A 68 13.24 -5.78 15.27
C CYS A 68 13.97 -6.55 16.37
N LEU A 69 13.45 -6.58 17.61
CA LEU A 69 13.99 -7.38 18.70
C LEU A 69 13.97 -8.86 18.39
N PHE A 70 12.85 -9.36 17.84
CA PHE A 70 12.76 -10.77 17.44
C PHE A 70 13.80 -11.11 16.36
N ILE A 71 13.91 -10.29 15.31
CA ILE A 71 14.90 -10.52 14.24
C ILE A 71 16.33 -10.45 14.77
N ALA A 72 16.67 -9.42 15.55
CA ALA A 72 18.00 -9.28 16.14
C ALA A 72 18.35 -10.48 17.02
N ARG A 73 17.37 -11.01 17.77
CA ARG A 73 17.54 -12.20 18.60
C ARG A 73 17.82 -13.47 17.78
N PHE A 74 17.23 -13.61 16.61
CA PHE A 74 17.49 -14.72 15.68
C PHE A 74 18.84 -14.59 14.97
N ASN A 75 19.24 -13.36 14.60
CA ASN A 75 20.48 -13.12 13.88
C ASN A 75 21.71 -12.99 14.79
N GLY A 76 21.53 -12.84 16.10
CA GLY A 76 22.63 -12.62 17.05
C GLY A 76 23.24 -11.22 16.95
N GLU A 77 22.52 -10.26 16.40
CA GLU A 77 22.98 -8.89 16.16
C GLU A 77 22.52 -7.91 17.26
N TRP A 78 23.19 -6.76 17.32
CA TRP A 78 22.82 -5.68 18.24
C TRP A 78 21.48 -5.02 17.86
N PHE A 79 20.81 -4.42 18.85
CA PHE A 79 19.52 -3.78 18.69
C PHE A 79 19.54 -2.64 17.65
N PRO A 80 18.77 -2.75 16.56
CA PRO A 80 18.82 -1.76 15.50
C PRO A 80 17.91 -0.55 15.78
N VAL A 81 18.47 0.52 16.35
CA VAL A 81 17.73 1.77 16.66
C VAL A 81 17.18 2.46 15.40
N THR A 82 17.90 2.38 14.28
CA THR A 82 17.57 3.11 13.05
C THR A 82 16.58 2.40 12.13
N HIS A 83 16.31 1.10 12.35
CA HIS A 83 15.55 0.30 11.41
C HIS A 83 14.03 0.55 11.47
N PRO A 84 13.39 0.73 12.64
CA PRO A 84 11.95 0.93 12.73
C PRO A 84 11.39 2.09 11.91
N PRO A 85 12.00 3.31 11.90
CA PRO A 85 11.54 4.40 11.05
C PRO A 85 11.60 4.05 9.56
N ILE A 86 12.67 3.37 9.11
CA ILE A 86 12.87 2.98 7.71
C ILE A 86 11.85 1.91 7.29
N LEU A 87 11.57 0.95 8.17
CA LEU A 87 10.57 -0.09 7.96
C LEU A 87 9.17 0.52 7.81
N TYR A 88 8.81 1.42 8.71
CA TYR A 88 7.53 2.11 8.65
C TYR A 88 7.40 2.98 7.40
N PHE A 89 8.43 3.75 7.07
CA PHE A 89 8.49 4.52 5.82
C PHE A 89 8.27 3.62 4.60
N SER A 90 8.99 2.51 4.53
CA SER A 90 8.90 1.56 3.41
C SER A 90 7.52 0.92 3.29
N GLN A 91 6.84 0.68 4.41
CA GLN A 91 5.48 0.16 4.43
C GLN A 91 4.47 1.18 3.91
N VAL A 92 4.47 2.41 4.45
CA VAL A 92 3.51 3.45 4.07
C VAL A 92 3.74 3.90 2.63
N VAL A 93 4.99 4.22 2.27
CA VAL A 93 5.32 4.65 0.89
C VAL A 93 5.11 3.51 -0.08
N GLY A 94 5.50 2.28 0.28
CA GLY A 94 5.26 1.10 -0.53
C GLY A 94 3.77 0.87 -0.79
N ALA A 95 2.92 1.01 0.24
CA ALA A 95 1.46 0.92 0.12
C ALA A 95 0.90 2.04 -0.78
N SER A 96 1.33 3.28 -0.60
CA SER A 96 0.93 4.44 -1.42
C SER A 96 1.27 4.23 -2.89
N ILE A 97 2.52 3.86 -3.20
CA ILE A 97 2.96 3.59 -4.58
C ILE A 97 2.17 2.42 -5.17
N LYS A 98 2.00 1.33 -4.42
CA LYS A 98 1.26 0.17 -4.93
C LYS A 98 -0.21 0.53 -5.21
N SER A 99 -0.85 1.34 -4.37
CA SER A 99 -2.20 1.87 -4.61
C SER A 99 -2.26 2.69 -5.90
N PHE A 100 -1.27 3.56 -6.14
CA PHE A 100 -1.19 4.39 -7.34
C PHE A 100 -0.99 3.56 -8.61
N VAL A 101 -0.07 2.60 -8.56
CA VAL A 101 0.29 1.75 -9.69
C VAL A 101 -0.84 0.75 -10.02
N LEU A 102 -1.68 0.36 -9.04
CA LEU A 102 -2.82 -0.52 -9.26
C LEU A 102 -3.80 0.04 -10.30
N PHE A 103 -4.00 1.36 -10.33
CA PHE A 103 -4.86 2.02 -11.32
C PHE A 103 -4.15 2.35 -12.63
N ARG A 104 -2.82 2.16 -12.69
CA ARG A 104 -1.95 2.54 -13.81
C ARG A 104 -1.07 1.36 -14.22
N LEU A 105 -1.72 0.20 -14.38
CA LEU A 105 -1.05 -1.04 -14.78
C LEU A 105 -0.36 -0.88 -16.13
N ASP A 106 -0.90 -0.05 -17.02
CA ASP A 106 -0.33 0.30 -18.32
C ASP A 106 1.09 0.90 -18.23
N LYS A 107 1.39 1.65 -17.15
CA LYS A 107 2.72 2.27 -16.95
C LYS A 107 3.77 1.33 -16.36
N GLN A 108 3.41 0.09 -16.02
CA GLN A 108 4.35 -0.90 -15.50
C GLN A 108 5.24 -1.47 -16.63
N LYS A 109 6.55 -1.28 -16.51
CA LYS A 109 7.55 -1.92 -17.38
C LYS A 109 8.06 -3.21 -16.73
N TRP A 110 8.07 -4.30 -17.48
CA TRP A 110 8.57 -5.61 -17.02
C TRP A 110 10.01 -5.88 -17.47
N THR A 111 10.40 -5.36 -18.62
CA THR A 111 11.76 -5.51 -19.15
C THR A 111 12.63 -4.33 -18.70
N ARG A 112 13.86 -4.64 -18.28
CA ARG A 112 14.93 -3.64 -18.07
C ARG A 112 15.56 -3.17 -19.38
N GLN A 113 15.16 -3.77 -20.50
CA GLN A 113 15.60 -3.40 -21.84
C GLN A 113 14.93 -2.09 -22.23
N ASN A 114 15.75 -1.11 -22.59
CA ASN A 114 15.28 0.22 -22.99
C ASN A 114 14.86 0.18 -24.48
N THR A 115 13.85 -0.64 -24.80
CA THR A 115 13.34 -0.80 -26.17
C THR A 115 12.42 0.36 -26.58
N ALA A 116 12.68 1.57 -26.07
CA ALA A 116 11.91 2.75 -26.42
C ALA A 116 12.33 3.23 -27.81
N SER A 117 11.70 2.69 -28.86
CA SER A 117 11.58 3.40 -30.14
C SER A 117 10.87 4.73 -29.86
N GLY A 118 11.34 5.82 -30.49
CA GLY A 118 10.96 7.21 -30.23
C GLY A 118 9.51 7.43 -29.79
N GLY A 119 9.33 8.27 -28.76
CA GLY A 119 8.05 8.49 -28.09
C GLY A 119 6.93 8.78 -29.09
N ALA A 120 6.01 7.83 -29.25
CA ALA A 120 4.78 8.05 -29.98
C ALA A 120 4.06 9.28 -29.41
N SER A 121 3.49 10.11 -30.28
CA SER A 121 2.70 11.25 -29.84
C SER A 121 1.61 10.76 -28.89
N VAL A 122 1.52 11.38 -27.70
CA VAL A 122 0.50 11.01 -26.72
C VAL A 122 -0.86 11.34 -27.32
N THR A 123 -1.62 10.31 -27.65
CA THR A 123 -2.94 10.48 -28.27
C THR A 123 -3.93 11.06 -27.26
N LEU A 124 -5.00 11.71 -27.74
CA LEU A 124 -6.08 12.17 -26.87
C LEU A 124 -6.68 11.01 -26.04
N PHE A 125 -6.72 9.81 -26.63
CA PHE A 125 -7.17 8.61 -25.96
C PHE A 125 -6.29 8.23 -24.76
N ASP A 126 -4.96 8.32 -24.90
CA ASP A 126 -4.02 8.06 -23.80
C ASP A 126 -4.19 9.07 -22.66
N ARG A 127 -4.46 10.34 -23.01
CA ARG A 127 -4.74 11.38 -22.01
C ARG A 127 -6.05 11.09 -21.27
N LEU A 128 -7.12 10.76 -21.99
CA LEU A 128 -8.41 10.42 -21.39
C LEU A 128 -8.31 9.21 -20.45
N LYS A 129 -7.65 8.14 -20.91
CA LYS A 129 -7.38 6.95 -20.09
C LYS A 129 -6.59 7.28 -18.82
N SER A 130 -5.61 8.18 -18.93
CA SER A 130 -4.82 8.60 -17.76
C SER A 130 -5.64 9.41 -16.76
N ALA A 131 -6.56 10.26 -17.23
CA ALA A 131 -7.48 11.03 -16.40
C ALA A 131 -8.50 10.11 -15.72
N GLU A 132 -9.10 9.18 -16.46
CA GLU A 132 -10.00 8.15 -15.94
C GLU A 132 -9.32 7.33 -14.83
N SER A 133 -8.08 6.88 -15.06
CA SER A 133 -7.29 6.15 -14.06
C SER A 133 -7.05 6.98 -12.80
N ALA A 134 -6.84 8.29 -12.94
CA ALA A 134 -6.67 9.20 -11.81
C ALA A 134 -7.96 9.41 -11.03
N ILE A 135 -9.09 9.56 -11.71
CA ILE A 135 -10.41 9.70 -11.11
C ILE A 135 -10.76 8.45 -10.30
N HIS A 136 -10.58 7.25 -10.85
CA HIS A 136 -10.86 6.00 -10.14
C HIS A 136 -9.97 5.81 -8.91
N HIS A 137 -8.69 6.18 -9.01
CA HIS A 137 -7.79 6.14 -7.85
C HIS A 137 -8.23 7.11 -6.75
N ALA A 138 -8.56 8.36 -7.12
CA ALA A 138 -9.06 9.36 -6.19
C ALA A 138 -10.38 8.94 -5.55
N LEU A 139 -11.31 8.39 -6.34
CA LEU A 139 -12.57 7.84 -5.85
C LEU A 139 -12.36 6.70 -4.86
N THR A 140 -11.40 5.81 -5.14
CA THR A 140 -11.07 4.72 -4.22
C THR A 140 -10.51 5.23 -2.89
N LEU A 141 -9.63 6.24 -2.93
CA LEU A 141 -9.12 6.87 -1.71
C LEU A 141 -10.23 7.62 -0.96
N CYS A 142 -11.16 8.26 -1.67
CA CYS A 142 -12.33 8.90 -1.07
C CYS A 142 -13.22 7.88 -0.36
N TRP A 143 -13.52 6.75 -1.00
CA TRP A 143 -14.27 5.66 -0.35
C TRP A 143 -13.55 5.09 0.87
N LEU A 144 -12.22 4.93 0.80
CA LEU A 144 -11.43 4.51 1.95
C LEU A 144 -11.53 5.53 3.11
N THR A 145 -11.41 6.83 2.81
CA THR A 145 -11.57 7.88 3.83
C THR A 145 -12.96 7.88 4.45
N LEU A 146 -14.01 7.74 3.64
CA LEU A 146 -15.39 7.69 4.11
C LEU A 146 -15.65 6.46 4.98
N ALA A 147 -15.12 5.30 4.60
CA ALA A 147 -15.22 4.08 5.40
C ALA A 147 -14.55 4.24 6.77
N ILE A 148 -13.36 4.86 6.81
CA ILE A 148 -12.67 5.17 8.07
C ILE A 148 -13.50 6.13 8.93
N LEU A 149 -14.01 7.22 8.35
CA LEU A 149 -14.84 8.17 9.07
C LEU A 149 -16.12 7.52 9.63
N PHE A 150 -16.77 6.67 8.84
CA PHE A 150 -17.95 5.93 9.29
C PHE A 150 -17.62 5.06 10.51
N VAL A 151 -16.54 4.29 10.46
CA VAL A 151 -16.10 3.43 11.58
C VAL A 151 -15.69 4.25 12.81
N SER A 152 -15.16 5.46 12.64
CA SER A 152 -14.77 6.33 13.76
C SER A 152 -15.96 7.00 14.47
N VAL A 153 -17.12 7.09 13.82
CA VAL A 153 -18.33 7.74 14.35
C VAL A 153 -19.29 6.73 14.99
N VAL A 154 -19.27 5.48 14.53
CA VAL A 154 -20.06 4.36 15.08
C VAL A 154 -19.38 3.79 16.32
#